data_AF-A0A7X7KZ48-F1
#
_entry.id   AF-A0A7X7KZ48-F1
#
_cell.length_a   1.000
_cell.length_b   1.000
_cell.length_c   1.000
_cell.angle_alpha   90.00
_cell.angle_beta   90.00
_cell.angle_gamma   90.00
#
_symmetry.space_group_name_H-M   'P 1'
#
loop_
_entity.id
_entity.type
_entity.pdbx_description
1 polymer ?
#
loop_
_entity_poly.entity_id
_entity_poly.type
_entity_poly.pdbx_seq_one_letter_code
_entity_poly.pdbx_strand_id
1 'polypeptide(L)'
;MIRIDSDFPGGNILIESIADDAVILHPDMRDSEGGWFYWAFRLRGAAGRTLDVRFSPHSPVGMKGPALSADGGVSWRWGSGLFTIDSFSLTVPADEDDLIVAFAPLYTQRHWERFLAGRAPAGGWRRHVLCRTRKGRDVEWLALGAPAETAAYRVVFTARHHCCEMIADYVMEGIIDGVLADDEAGGWLRRQVAFCFIPFAD
;
A
#
# COMPACT_ATOMS: atom_id res chain seq x y z
N MET A 1 4.50 -12.76 -24.85
CA MET A 1 5.70 -13.03 -24.05
C MET A 1 5.48 -12.42 -22.68
N ILE A 2 5.71 -13.18 -21.62
CA ILE A 2 5.55 -12.72 -20.23
C ILE A 2 6.58 -11.60 -19.97
N ARG A 3 6.11 -10.52 -19.35
CA ARG A 3 6.93 -9.40 -18.90
C ARG A 3 6.63 -9.11 -17.44
N ILE A 4 7.68 -9.04 -16.63
CA ILE A 4 7.61 -8.68 -15.22
C ILE A 4 8.51 -7.46 -15.00
N ASP A 5 8.02 -6.50 -14.23
CA ASP A 5 8.81 -5.35 -13.80
C ASP A 5 8.35 -4.85 -12.43
N SER A 6 9.18 -4.01 -11.80
CA SER A 6 8.90 -3.31 -10.55
C SER A 6 9.07 -1.79 -10.70
N ASP A 7 8.99 -1.27 -11.94
CA ASP A 7 9.18 0.16 -12.22
C ASP A 7 7.88 0.95 -12.02
N PHE A 8 7.49 1.05 -10.75
CA PHE A 8 6.36 1.83 -10.27
C PHE A 8 6.50 2.12 -8.77
N PRO A 9 5.80 3.13 -8.22
CA PRO A 9 5.84 3.40 -6.77
C PRO A 9 5.42 2.19 -5.95
N GLY A 10 6.30 1.72 -5.07
CA GLY A 10 6.10 0.52 -4.27
C GLY A 10 6.53 -0.79 -4.96
N GLY A 11 6.96 -0.77 -6.21
CA GLY A 11 7.48 -1.98 -6.85
C GLY A 11 8.73 -2.51 -6.14
N ASN A 12 8.77 -3.83 -5.91
CA ASN A 12 9.93 -4.53 -5.39
C ASN A 12 9.98 -5.98 -5.90
N ILE A 13 10.91 -6.27 -6.82
CA ILE A 13 11.16 -7.65 -7.27
C ILE A 13 12.51 -7.75 -8.01
N LEU A 14 13.12 -8.93 -7.92
CA LEU A 14 14.19 -9.42 -8.78
C LEU A 14 13.69 -10.66 -9.54
N ILE A 15 14.00 -10.73 -10.83
CA ILE A 15 13.61 -11.85 -11.68
C ILE A 15 14.82 -12.79 -11.79
N GLU A 16 14.69 -14.02 -11.32
CA GLU A 16 15.72 -15.04 -11.55
C GLU A 16 15.52 -15.71 -12.91
N SER A 17 14.29 -16.18 -13.19
CA SER A 17 13.98 -16.81 -14.48
C SER A 17 12.50 -16.76 -14.83
N ILE A 18 12.24 -16.81 -16.14
CA ILE A 18 10.91 -16.97 -16.73
C ILE A 18 11.05 -18.06 -17.81
N ALA A 19 10.39 -19.19 -17.62
CA ALA A 19 10.38 -20.32 -18.55
C ALA A 19 8.94 -20.80 -18.74
N ASP A 20 8.38 -20.57 -19.93
CA ASP A 20 6.97 -20.83 -20.26
C ASP A 20 5.98 -20.21 -19.27
N ASP A 21 5.40 -21.02 -18.37
CA ASP A 21 4.46 -20.60 -17.31
C ASP A 21 5.11 -20.59 -15.91
N ALA A 22 6.37 -20.99 -15.78
CA ALA A 22 7.11 -20.99 -14.52
C ALA A 22 7.92 -19.69 -14.36
N VAL A 23 7.76 -19.06 -13.20
CA VAL A 23 8.42 -17.79 -12.86
C VAL A 23 9.12 -17.94 -11.51
N ILE A 24 10.41 -17.63 -11.46
CA ILE A 24 11.20 -17.62 -10.22
C ILE A 24 11.61 -16.18 -9.91
N LEU A 25 11.18 -15.68 -8.74
CA LEU A 25 11.30 -14.28 -8.31
C LEU A 25 11.79 -14.16 -6.88
N HIS A 26 12.57 -13.12 -6.57
CA HIS A 26 13.02 -12.86 -5.19
C HIS A 26 12.73 -11.41 -4.81
N PRO A 27 12.39 -11.12 -3.54
CA PRO A 27 12.32 -9.73 -3.08
C PRO A 27 13.69 -9.06 -3.26
N ASP A 28 13.71 -7.80 -3.70
CA ASP A 28 14.96 -7.04 -3.68
C ASP A 28 15.21 -6.49 -2.28
N MET A 29 16.39 -6.77 -1.73
CA MET A 29 16.78 -6.38 -0.36
C MET A 29 17.49 -5.02 -0.33
N ARG A 30 17.56 -4.29 -1.45
CA ARG A 30 18.26 -3.00 -1.68
C ARG A 30 18.71 -2.20 -0.45
N ASP A 31 17.82 -1.97 0.51
CA ASP A 31 18.07 -1.15 1.71
C ASP A 31 17.69 -1.86 3.04
N SER A 32 17.44 -3.18 3.04
CA SER A 32 17.04 -3.98 4.21
C SER A 32 18.20 -4.77 4.80
N GLU A 33 18.34 -4.74 6.12
CA GLU A 33 19.27 -5.63 6.83
C GLU A 33 18.64 -7.02 6.98
N GLY A 34 19.27 -8.02 6.36
CA GLY A 34 18.79 -9.40 6.38
C GLY A 34 17.67 -9.69 5.38
N GLY A 35 17.06 -10.87 5.50
CA GLY A 35 15.95 -11.27 4.63
C GLY A 35 14.66 -10.55 5.02
N TRP A 36 13.98 -9.97 4.04
CA TRP A 36 12.69 -9.28 4.22
C TRP A 36 11.60 -9.87 3.31
N PHE A 37 10.34 -9.67 3.67
CA PHE A 37 9.20 -10.34 3.02
C PHE A 37 8.48 -9.48 1.96
N TYR A 38 8.90 -8.23 1.76
CA TYR A 38 8.15 -7.31 0.91
C TYR A 38 8.41 -7.54 -0.58
N TRP A 39 7.37 -7.79 -1.36
CA TRP A 39 7.44 -7.88 -2.82
C TRP A 39 6.20 -7.31 -3.49
N ALA A 40 6.41 -6.74 -4.68
CA ALA A 40 5.35 -6.25 -5.55
C ALA A 40 5.89 -6.12 -6.98
N PHE A 41 5.17 -6.67 -7.95
CA PHE A 41 5.55 -6.61 -9.35
C PHE A 41 4.34 -6.41 -10.25
N ARG A 42 4.59 -5.92 -11.46
CA ARG A 42 3.62 -5.82 -12.53
C ARG A 42 3.87 -6.94 -13.53
N LEU A 43 2.81 -7.64 -13.90
CA LEU A 43 2.79 -8.75 -14.84
C LEU A 43 2.02 -8.34 -16.10
N ARG A 44 2.63 -8.56 -17.27
CA ARG A 44 2.03 -8.31 -18.59
C ARG A 44 2.31 -9.44 -19.57
N GLY A 45 1.49 -9.59 -20.60
CA GLY A 45 1.66 -10.61 -21.65
C GLY A 45 1.33 -12.03 -21.18
N ALA A 46 0.44 -12.15 -20.19
CA ALA A 46 0.06 -13.40 -19.54
C ALA A 46 -1.47 -13.61 -19.48
N ALA A 47 -2.26 -12.75 -20.11
CA ALA A 47 -3.72 -12.86 -20.14
C ALA A 47 -4.20 -14.28 -20.53
N GLY A 48 -5.13 -14.83 -19.75
CA GLY A 48 -5.68 -16.17 -19.95
C GLY A 48 -4.76 -17.33 -19.57
N ARG A 49 -3.57 -17.06 -19.04
CA ARG A 49 -2.61 -18.09 -18.61
C ARG A 49 -2.68 -18.33 -17.11
N THR A 50 -2.25 -19.51 -16.69
CA THR A 50 -2.00 -19.84 -15.30
C THR A 50 -0.50 -19.98 -15.10
N LEU A 51 0.08 -19.15 -14.24
CA LEU A 51 1.51 -19.16 -13.94
C LEU A 51 1.78 -19.89 -12.62
N ASP A 52 2.92 -20.57 -12.55
CA ASP A 52 3.51 -21.08 -11.31
C ASP A 52 4.61 -20.11 -10.86
N VAL A 53 4.32 -19.32 -9.82
CA VAL A 53 5.23 -18.30 -9.31
C VAL A 53 5.88 -18.81 -8.04
N ARG A 54 7.22 -18.81 -8.00
CA ARG A 54 8.02 -19.32 -6.88
C ARG A 54 9.03 -18.29 -6.41
N PHE A 55 9.31 -18.32 -5.11
CA PHE A 55 10.36 -17.54 -4.47
C PHE A 55 11.50 -18.42 -3.98
N SER A 56 12.74 -17.96 -4.16
CA SER A 56 13.97 -18.62 -3.69
C SER A 56 14.99 -17.55 -3.26
N PRO A 57 16.12 -17.88 -2.65
CA PRO A 57 16.09 -18.63 -1.41
C PRO A 57 15.25 -17.93 -0.29
N HIS A 58 13.92 -17.74 -0.43
CA HIS A 58 13.07 -17.13 0.62
C HIS A 58 11.61 -17.61 0.54
N SER A 59 10.87 -17.44 1.64
CA SER A 59 9.43 -17.77 1.75
C SER A 59 8.60 -16.53 2.13
N PRO A 60 8.43 -15.55 1.22
CA PRO A 60 7.83 -14.27 1.55
C PRO A 60 6.31 -14.21 1.30
N VAL A 61 5.66 -15.33 0.97
CA VAL A 61 4.23 -15.35 0.68
C VAL A 61 3.44 -15.35 2.00
N GLY A 62 2.58 -14.36 2.16
CA GLY A 62 1.76 -14.20 3.37
C GLY A 62 0.59 -15.18 3.46
N MET A 63 -0.12 -15.15 4.58
CA MET A 63 -1.24 -16.07 4.90
C MET A 63 -2.45 -15.99 3.96
N LYS A 64 -2.49 -15.04 3.04
CA LYS A 64 -3.59 -14.82 2.08
C LYS A 64 -3.16 -15.03 0.63
N GLY A 65 -1.91 -15.42 0.39
CA GLY A 65 -1.36 -15.46 -0.96
C GLY A 65 -1.19 -14.05 -1.56
N PRO A 66 -1.15 -13.93 -2.90
CA PRO A 66 -0.95 -12.65 -3.56
C PRO A 66 -2.19 -11.75 -3.50
N ALA A 67 -1.98 -10.45 -3.28
CA ALA A 67 -2.94 -9.40 -3.59
C ALA A 67 -2.79 -9.00 -5.06
N LEU A 68 -3.92 -8.84 -5.74
CA LEU A 68 -4.01 -8.61 -7.18
C LEU A 68 -4.80 -7.34 -7.48
N SER A 69 -4.34 -6.56 -8.45
CA SER A 69 -5.03 -5.38 -8.94
C SER A 69 -4.84 -5.19 -10.45
N ALA A 70 -5.94 -5.04 -11.18
CA ALA A 70 -5.97 -4.87 -12.63
C ALA A 70 -6.32 -3.42 -13.07
N ASP A 71 -6.56 -2.53 -12.11
CA ASP A 71 -6.90 -1.11 -12.34
C ASP A 71 -5.77 -0.18 -11.87
N GLY A 72 -4.55 -0.71 -11.84
CA GLY A 72 -3.36 0.03 -11.43
C GLY A 72 -3.29 0.29 -9.92
N GLY A 73 -3.91 -0.54 -9.09
CA GLY A 73 -3.86 -0.46 -7.63
C GLY A 73 -5.05 0.27 -6.98
N VAL A 74 -6.08 0.63 -7.74
CA VAL A 74 -7.27 1.32 -7.20
C VAL A 74 -8.12 0.36 -6.37
N SER A 75 -8.37 -0.84 -6.90
CA SER A 75 -9.06 -1.93 -6.22
C SER A 75 -8.19 -3.18 -6.15
N TRP A 76 -8.46 -4.00 -5.13
CA TRP A 76 -7.66 -5.18 -4.80
C TRP A 76 -8.54 -6.40 -4.54
N ARG A 77 -8.05 -7.56 -4.98
CA ARG A 77 -8.60 -8.88 -4.67
C ARG A 77 -7.49 -9.82 -4.25
N TRP A 78 -7.80 -10.80 -3.40
CA TRP A 78 -6.87 -11.89 -3.15
C TRP A 78 -6.86 -12.87 -4.32
N GLY A 79 -5.71 -13.47 -4.61
CA GLY A 79 -5.60 -14.59 -5.52
C GLY A 79 -6.41 -15.79 -5.04
N SER A 80 -7.06 -16.48 -5.97
CA SER A 80 -7.87 -17.68 -5.69
C SER A 80 -7.11 -18.99 -5.88
N GLY A 81 -5.87 -18.94 -6.39
CA GLY A 81 -5.04 -20.12 -6.62
C GLY A 81 -4.45 -20.68 -5.33
N LEU A 82 -3.96 -21.92 -5.42
CA LEU A 82 -3.22 -22.55 -4.33
C LEU A 82 -1.91 -21.78 -4.08
N PHE A 83 -1.52 -21.69 -2.81
CA PHE A 83 -0.26 -21.06 -2.41
C PHE A 83 0.35 -21.77 -1.20
N THR A 84 1.66 -21.65 -1.10
CA THR A 84 2.49 -22.03 0.05
C THR A 84 3.15 -20.76 0.60
N ILE A 85 4.07 -20.91 1.54
CA ILE A 85 4.88 -19.79 2.05
C ILE A 85 5.89 -19.26 1.02
N ASP A 86 6.18 -20.02 -0.04
CA ASP A 86 7.22 -19.73 -1.04
C ASP A 86 6.73 -19.80 -2.49
N SER A 87 5.46 -20.11 -2.74
CA SER A 87 4.93 -20.20 -4.11
C SER A 87 3.44 -19.92 -4.17
N PHE A 88 2.94 -19.59 -5.35
CA PHE A 88 1.52 -19.52 -5.65
C PHE A 88 1.21 -19.77 -7.12
N SER A 89 0.03 -20.34 -7.38
CA SER A 89 -0.54 -20.42 -8.72
C SER A 89 -1.34 -19.15 -9.03
N LEU A 90 -1.02 -18.49 -10.13
CA LEU A 90 -1.65 -17.24 -10.56
C LEU A 90 -2.38 -17.42 -11.89
N THR A 91 -3.71 -17.50 -11.84
CA THR A 91 -4.55 -17.40 -13.05
C THR A 91 -4.79 -15.94 -13.40
N VAL A 92 -4.32 -15.53 -14.57
CA VAL A 92 -4.54 -14.18 -15.11
C VAL A 92 -5.80 -14.21 -15.97
N PRO A 93 -6.81 -13.36 -15.70
CA PRO A 93 -8.00 -13.26 -16.54
C PRO A 93 -7.65 -12.93 -18.00
N ALA A 94 -8.50 -13.36 -18.93
CA ALA A 94 -8.24 -13.21 -20.37
C ALA A 94 -8.28 -11.75 -20.86
N ASP A 95 -8.93 -10.88 -20.10
CA ASP A 95 -9.11 -9.45 -20.35
C ASP A 95 -8.17 -8.55 -19.51
N GLU A 96 -7.35 -9.14 -18.63
CA GLU A 96 -6.40 -8.42 -17.78
C GLU A 96 -4.95 -8.68 -18.27
N ASP A 97 -4.40 -7.79 -19.10
CA ASP A 97 -2.99 -7.91 -19.56
C ASP A 97 -2.01 -6.96 -18.84
N ASP A 98 -2.48 -6.24 -17.81
CA ASP A 98 -1.66 -5.42 -16.90
C ASP A 98 -2.14 -5.65 -15.47
N LEU A 99 -1.42 -6.50 -14.75
CA LEU A 99 -1.78 -6.95 -13.41
C LEU A 99 -0.68 -6.61 -12.41
N ILE A 100 -1.01 -5.86 -11.36
CA ILE A 100 -0.14 -5.71 -10.20
C ILE A 100 -0.37 -6.90 -9.27
N VAL A 101 0.71 -7.55 -8.87
CA VAL A 101 0.76 -8.72 -8.00
C VAL A 101 1.68 -8.38 -6.83
N ALA A 102 1.16 -8.40 -5.60
CA ALA A 102 1.88 -7.92 -4.43
C ALA A 102 1.62 -8.77 -3.18
N PHE A 103 2.50 -8.65 -2.18
CA PHE A 103 2.36 -9.29 -0.87
C PHE A 103 1.06 -8.88 -0.14
N ALA A 104 0.64 -7.62 -0.30
CA ALA A 104 -0.58 -7.05 0.26
C ALA A 104 -1.05 -5.88 -0.61
N PRO A 105 -2.31 -5.42 -0.49
CA PRO A 105 -2.78 -4.21 -1.14
C PRO A 105 -1.81 -3.05 -0.96
N LEU A 106 -1.29 -2.53 -2.07
CA LEU A 106 -0.34 -1.42 -2.02
C LEU A 106 -1.05 -0.14 -1.59
N TYR A 107 -0.29 0.74 -0.94
CA TYR A 107 -0.71 2.10 -0.63
C TYR A 107 0.45 3.04 -0.90
N THR A 108 0.21 4.02 -1.77
CA THR A 108 1.21 4.97 -2.27
C THR A 108 0.69 6.40 -2.13
N GLN A 109 1.55 7.39 -2.36
CA GLN A 109 1.18 8.80 -2.40
C GLN A 109 -0.10 9.10 -3.20
N ARG A 110 -0.29 8.43 -4.36
CA ARG A 110 -1.47 8.62 -5.21
C ARG A 110 -2.77 8.16 -4.52
N HIS A 111 -2.70 7.14 -3.66
CA HIS A 111 -3.86 6.66 -2.90
C HIS A 111 -4.26 7.69 -1.85
N TRP A 112 -3.28 8.20 -1.10
CA TRP A 112 -3.47 9.28 -0.13
C TRP A 112 -4.08 10.54 -0.76
N GLU A 113 -3.53 10.97 -1.90
CA GLU A 113 -4.06 12.13 -2.63
C GLU A 113 -5.49 11.92 -3.11
N ARG A 114 -5.82 10.72 -3.63
CA ARG A 114 -7.18 10.38 -4.05
C ARG A 114 -8.14 10.39 -2.86
N PHE A 115 -7.73 9.83 -1.72
CA PHE A 115 -8.52 9.84 -0.49
C PHE A 115 -8.83 11.26 -0.04
N LEU A 116 -7.81 12.10 0.12
CA LEU A 116 -7.98 13.49 0.53
C LEU A 116 -8.84 14.29 -0.46
N ALA A 117 -8.63 14.12 -1.76
CA ALA A 117 -9.40 14.81 -2.79
C ALA A 117 -10.90 14.50 -2.66
N GLY A 118 -11.27 13.25 -2.37
CA GLY A 118 -12.66 12.85 -2.14
C GLY A 118 -13.30 13.47 -0.89
N ARG A 119 -12.51 14.01 0.04
CA ARG A 119 -12.97 14.63 1.29
C ARG A 119 -12.80 16.14 1.34
N ALA A 120 -12.25 16.78 0.30
CA ALA A 120 -12.00 18.22 0.29
C ALA A 120 -13.24 19.08 0.67
N PRO A 121 -14.48 18.77 0.21
CA PRO A 121 -15.67 19.55 0.59
C PRO A 121 -16.00 19.51 2.09
N ALA A 122 -15.72 18.39 2.77
CA ALA A 122 -15.92 18.22 4.20
C ALA A 122 -14.64 18.50 5.02
N GLY A 123 -13.54 18.81 4.33
CA GLY A 123 -12.20 18.45 4.77
C GLY A 123 -11.78 19.07 6.08
N GLY A 124 -11.97 20.38 6.26
CA GLY A 124 -11.51 21.10 7.47
C GLY A 124 -10.02 20.92 7.82
N TRP A 125 -9.28 20.15 7.04
CA TRP A 125 -7.93 19.69 7.31
C TRP A 125 -6.92 20.61 6.66
N ARG A 126 -5.72 20.62 7.21
CA ARG A 126 -4.59 21.36 6.66
C ARG A 126 -3.41 20.42 6.51
N ARG A 127 -2.79 20.43 5.34
CA ARG A 127 -1.58 19.67 5.07
C ARG A 127 -0.35 20.53 5.33
N HIS A 128 0.65 19.92 5.94
CA HIS A 128 1.91 20.52 6.30
C HIS A 128 3.06 19.58 5.92
N VAL A 129 4.28 20.12 5.89
CA VAL A 129 5.50 19.33 5.76
C VAL A 129 6.20 19.33 7.11
N LEU A 130 6.46 18.14 7.65
CA LEU A 130 7.14 17.95 8.93
C LEU A 130 8.65 18.11 8.78
N CYS A 131 9.22 17.39 7.81
CA CYS A 131 10.65 17.37 7.51
C CYS A 131 10.88 16.83 6.08
N ARG A 132 12.15 16.57 5.74
CA ARG A 132 12.54 15.87 4.51
C ARG A 132 13.28 14.58 4.81
N THR A 133 13.01 13.54 4.04
CA THR A 133 13.72 12.26 4.12
C THR A 133 15.16 12.39 3.63
N ARG A 134 15.98 11.38 3.91
CA ARG A 134 17.39 11.32 3.45
C ARG A 134 17.52 11.38 1.92
N LYS A 135 16.51 10.90 1.19
CA LYS A 135 16.42 10.94 -0.28
C LYS A 135 15.62 12.15 -0.79
N GLY A 136 15.33 13.14 0.08
CA GLY A 136 14.78 14.44 -0.30
C GLY A 136 13.27 14.50 -0.51
N ARG A 137 12.50 13.49 -0.09
CA ARG A 137 11.03 13.55 -0.14
C ARG A 137 10.50 14.34 1.06
N ASP A 138 9.45 15.12 0.86
CA ASP A 138 8.75 15.76 1.98
C ASP A 138 7.99 14.70 2.79
N VAL A 139 8.14 14.74 4.11
CA VAL A 139 7.32 13.95 5.05
C VAL A 139 6.12 14.82 5.40
N GLU A 140 4.96 14.49 4.84
CA GLU A 140 3.74 15.27 5.08
C GLU A 140 3.04 14.88 6.38
N TRP A 141 2.27 15.82 6.92
CA TRP A 141 1.31 15.52 7.97
C TRP A 141 0.03 16.33 7.80
N LEU A 142 -1.07 15.79 8.30
CA LEU A 142 -2.40 16.35 8.20
C LEU A 142 -2.90 16.79 9.58
N ALA A 143 -3.20 18.07 9.73
CA ALA A 143 -3.93 18.62 10.87
C ALA A 143 -5.43 18.49 10.64
N LEU A 144 -6.17 17.97 11.61
CA LEU A 144 -7.64 17.83 11.55
C LEU A 144 -8.27 18.06 12.94
N GLY A 145 -9.47 18.62 12.95
CA GLY A 145 -10.23 18.87 14.19
C GLY A 145 -10.00 20.26 14.77
N ALA A 146 -9.99 20.35 16.11
CA ALA A 146 -9.89 21.62 16.83
C ALA A 146 -8.48 22.22 16.70
N PRO A 147 -8.34 23.56 16.74
CA PRO A 147 -7.02 24.20 16.81
C PRO A 147 -6.23 23.69 18.02
N ALA A 148 -4.95 23.40 17.83
CA ALA A 148 -4.11 22.77 18.85
C ALA A 148 -3.93 23.62 20.10
N GLU A 149 -4.10 24.93 20.02
CA GLU A 149 -4.01 25.88 21.13
C GLU A 149 -5.25 25.79 22.04
N THR A 150 -6.40 25.45 21.48
CA THR A 150 -7.70 25.46 22.17
C THR A 150 -8.27 24.06 22.41
N ALA A 151 -7.73 23.04 21.77
CA ALA A 151 -8.22 21.68 21.89
C ALA A 151 -8.05 21.13 23.32
N ALA A 152 -9.07 20.41 23.80
CA ALA A 152 -9.04 19.69 25.07
C ALA A 152 -8.03 18.53 25.01
N TYR A 153 -7.91 17.89 23.84
CA TYR A 153 -7.02 16.74 23.62
C TYR A 153 -6.16 16.92 22.38
N ARG A 154 -4.99 16.26 22.37
CA ARG A 154 -4.05 16.25 21.25
C ARG A 154 -3.67 14.80 20.98
N VAL A 155 -3.87 14.35 19.74
CA VAL A 155 -3.66 12.95 19.34
C VAL A 155 -2.81 12.91 18.08
N VAL A 156 -1.81 12.02 18.08
CA VAL A 156 -0.92 11.80 16.95
C VAL A 156 -1.09 10.37 16.46
N PHE A 157 -1.33 10.21 15.16
CA PHE A 157 -1.30 8.93 14.47
C PHE A 157 -0.15 8.94 13.48
N THR A 158 0.68 7.90 13.53
CA THR A 158 1.78 7.70 12.59
C THR A 158 1.67 6.32 11.98
N ALA A 159 1.84 6.22 10.66
CA ALA A 159 1.90 4.95 9.95
C ALA A 159 3.23 4.82 9.19
N ARG A 160 3.50 3.61 8.70
CA ARG A 160 4.60 3.32 7.77
C ARG A 160 6.00 3.59 8.31
N HIS A 161 6.23 3.29 9.59
CA HIS A 161 7.61 3.20 10.13
C HIS A 161 8.39 2.07 9.48
N HIS A 162 7.70 0.98 9.11
CA HIS A 162 8.16 0.06 8.08
C HIS A 162 7.40 0.37 6.79
N CYS A 163 8.11 0.78 5.73
CA CYS A 163 7.47 1.22 4.48
C CYS A 163 6.62 0.13 3.81
N CYS A 164 6.81 -1.15 4.11
CA CYS A 164 6.00 -2.24 3.56
C CYS A 164 4.64 -2.43 4.25
N GLU A 165 4.41 -1.84 5.43
CA GLU A 165 3.18 -2.05 6.22
C GLU A 165 2.02 -1.15 5.77
N MET A 166 1.72 -1.21 4.47
CA MET A 166 0.80 -0.33 3.75
C MET A 166 -0.66 -0.40 4.21
N ILE A 167 -1.02 -1.47 4.92
CA ILE A 167 -2.37 -1.62 5.47
C ILE A 167 -2.67 -0.57 6.54
N ALA A 168 -1.63 -0.06 7.22
CA ALA A 168 -1.77 1.00 8.21
C ALA A 168 -2.39 2.28 7.63
N ASP A 169 -2.10 2.61 6.37
CA ASP A 169 -2.69 3.78 5.70
C ASP A 169 -4.20 3.62 5.50
N TYR A 170 -4.67 2.44 5.07
CA TYR A 170 -6.10 2.17 4.94
C TYR A 170 -6.84 2.26 6.30
N VAL A 171 -6.18 1.85 7.40
CA VAL A 171 -6.71 2.05 8.76
C VAL A 171 -6.76 3.54 9.10
N MET A 172 -5.71 4.30 8.73
CA MET A 172 -5.66 5.75 8.94
C MET A 172 -6.78 6.46 8.17
N GLU A 173 -7.05 6.08 6.92
CA GLU A 173 -8.20 6.58 6.15
C GLU A 173 -9.52 6.37 6.92
N GLY A 174 -9.75 5.17 7.45
CA GLY A 174 -10.95 4.87 8.23
C GLY A 174 -11.06 5.69 9.52
N ILE A 175 -9.94 5.94 10.21
CA ILE A 175 -9.91 6.82 11.39
C ILE A 175 -10.28 8.26 10.98
N ILE A 176 -9.70 8.77 9.89
CA ILE A 176 -10.00 10.11 9.39
C ILE A 176 -11.46 10.23 8.97
N ASP A 177 -12.00 9.23 8.27
CA ASP A 177 -13.42 9.21 7.90
C ASP A 177 -14.32 9.19 9.14
N GLY A 178 -13.95 8.46 10.20
CA GLY A 178 -14.65 8.50 11.49
C GLY A 178 -14.59 9.88 12.16
N VAL A 179 -13.45 10.57 12.07
CA VAL A 179 -13.34 11.96 12.56
C VAL A 179 -14.16 12.91 11.69
N LEU A 180 -14.33 12.66 10.39
CA LEU A 180 -15.09 13.50 9.45
C LEU A 180 -16.58 13.16 9.38
N ALA A 181 -17.01 12.06 9.99
CA ALA A 181 -18.40 11.61 9.96
C ALA A 181 -19.39 12.70 10.41
N ASP A 182 -20.53 12.77 9.73
CA ASP A 182 -21.62 13.69 10.07
C ASP A 182 -22.54 13.08 11.12
N ASP A 183 -21.97 12.76 12.27
CA ASP A 183 -22.65 12.23 13.43
C ASP A 183 -22.16 12.90 14.73
N GLU A 184 -22.77 12.52 15.85
CA GLU A 184 -22.44 13.08 17.16
C GLU A 184 -20.96 12.87 17.52
N ALA A 185 -20.43 11.67 17.24
CA ALA A 185 -19.07 11.28 17.59
C ALA A 185 -18.04 12.06 16.76
N GLY A 186 -18.17 12.09 15.43
CA GLY A 186 -17.31 12.85 14.54
C GLY A 186 -17.38 14.35 14.87
N GLY A 187 -18.58 14.89 15.10
CA GLY A 187 -18.77 16.26 15.53
C GLY A 187 -18.06 16.58 16.86
N TRP A 188 -18.16 15.68 17.85
CA TRP A 188 -17.46 15.83 19.13
C TRP A 188 -15.93 15.81 18.94
N LEU A 189 -15.41 14.85 18.16
CA LEU A 189 -13.97 14.73 17.88
C LEU A 189 -13.42 15.99 17.24
N ARG A 190 -14.10 16.52 16.20
CA ARG A 190 -13.68 17.75 15.52
C ARG A 190 -13.70 19.00 16.41
N ARG A 191 -14.53 19.03 17.47
CA ARG A 191 -14.61 20.17 18.41
C ARG A 191 -13.64 20.07 19.57
N GLN A 192 -13.29 18.86 20.01
CA GLN A 192 -12.53 18.64 21.25
C GLN A 192 -11.07 18.26 21.04
N VAL A 193 -10.74 17.69 19.88
CA VAL A 193 -9.44 17.05 19.65
C VAL A 193 -8.72 17.71 18.49
N ALA A 194 -7.44 18.02 18.70
CA ALA A 194 -6.50 18.34 17.63
C ALA A 194 -5.77 17.06 17.21
N PHE A 195 -5.96 16.65 15.95
CA PHE A 195 -5.29 15.48 15.38
C PHE A 195 -4.11 15.88 14.50
N CYS A 196 -3.05 15.08 14.58
CA CYS A 196 -1.93 15.07 13.65
C CYS A 196 -1.81 13.67 13.04
N PHE A 197 -1.97 13.55 11.73
CA PHE A 197 -1.80 12.29 10.99
C PHE A 197 -0.55 12.36 10.14
N ILE A 198 0.38 11.41 10.33
CA ILE A 198 1.59 11.25 9.52
C ILE A 198 1.46 9.92 8.76
N PRO A 199 0.99 9.93 7.49
CA PRO A 199 0.71 8.70 6.75
C PRO A 199 1.98 7.94 6.35
N PHE A 200 3.04 8.65 6.01
CA PHE A 200 4.29 8.08 5.52
C PHE A 200 5.47 8.51 6.41
N ALA A 201 5.86 7.66 7.37
CA ALA A 201 7.03 7.92 8.21
C ALA A 201 8.38 7.56 7.55
N ASP A 202 8.38 6.54 6.68
CA ASP A 202 9.51 6.09 5.85
C ASP A 202 9.31 6.44 4.36
#